data_AF-A0A949GA21-F1
#
_entry.id   AF-A0A949GA21-F1
#
_cell.length_a   1.000
_cell.length_b   1.000
_cell.length_c   1.000
_cell.angle_alpha   90.00
_cell.angle_beta   90.00
_cell.angle_gamma   90.00
#
_symmetry.space_group_name_H-M   'P 1'
#
loop_
_entity.id
_entity.type
_entity.pdbx_description
1 polymer ?
#
loop_
_entity_poly.entity_id
_entity_poly.type
_entity_poly.pdbx_seq_one_letter_code
_entity_poly.pdbx_strand_id
1 'polypeptide(L)'
;MKYDNIGSISSGTLRPEDLIPAMIWEAKQHHLSREYRNQLRRIISRVANAADDYWESDDAHYDMEELYNILESVAPPYFYFGAHPGDGADIGFWLCEGIDEIFEGLRVNDLSEVPTGYTGEVLHVNDHGNTSLYRAVRGRLYEVWAIV
;
A
#
# COMPACT_ATOMS: atom_id res chain seq x y z
N MET A 1 11.76 -4.67 -6.51
CA MET A 1 10.59 -3.92 -7.00
C MET A 1 10.53 -2.69 -6.13
N LYS A 2 10.57 -1.50 -6.73
CA LYS A 2 10.47 -0.24 -5.99
C LYS A 2 8.98 0.09 -5.86
N TYR A 3 8.53 0.46 -4.67
CA TYR A 3 7.15 0.89 -4.45
C TYR A 3 7.09 2.41 -4.62
N ASP A 4 6.48 2.86 -5.71
CA ASP A 4 6.42 4.29 -6.07
C ASP A 4 5.07 4.95 -5.68
N ASN A 5 4.06 4.16 -5.30
CA ASN A 5 2.74 4.63 -4.86
C ASN A 5 2.51 4.33 -3.38
N ILE A 6 3.08 5.16 -2.50
CA ILE A 6 2.89 5.09 -1.05
C ILE A 6 2.14 6.34 -0.58
N GLY A 7 1.24 6.19 0.39
CA GLY A 7 0.40 7.27 0.90
C GLY A 7 -0.99 7.30 0.26
N SER A 8 -1.60 8.49 0.26
CA SER A 8 -2.99 8.73 -0.15
C SER A 8 -3.26 8.38 -1.61
N ILE A 9 -4.39 7.71 -1.85
CA ILE A 9 -4.99 7.53 -3.18
C ILE A 9 -6.34 8.27 -3.32
N SER A 10 -6.98 8.59 -2.19
CA SER A 10 -8.23 9.35 -2.12
C SER A 10 -8.30 10.06 -0.76
N SER A 11 -8.57 11.36 -0.75
CA SER A 11 -8.59 12.16 0.48
C SER A 11 -9.86 13.00 0.60
N GLY A 12 -10.40 13.12 1.81
CA GLY A 12 -11.54 13.99 2.13
C GLY A 12 -12.90 13.45 1.68
N THR A 13 -12.98 12.18 1.26
CA THR A 13 -14.23 11.53 0.86
C THR A 13 -14.19 10.03 1.14
N LEU A 14 -15.32 9.50 1.59
CA LEU A 14 -15.58 8.07 1.76
C LEU A 14 -16.72 7.60 0.84
N ARG A 15 -17.11 8.43 -0.12
CA ARG A 15 -18.23 8.14 -1.01
C ARG A 15 -17.82 7.08 -2.03
N PRO A 16 -18.67 6.07 -2.31
CA PRO A 16 -18.35 5.05 -3.30
C PRO A 16 -18.01 5.59 -4.69
N GLU A 17 -18.71 6.64 -5.14
CA GLU A 17 -18.50 7.28 -6.44
C GLU A 17 -17.12 7.94 -6.59
N ASP A 18 -16.45 8.27 -5.49
CA ASP A 18 -15.09 8.80 -5.48
C ASP A 18 -14.07 7.69 -5.24
N LEU A 19 -14.33 6.82 -4.25
CA LEU A 19 -13.35 5.88 -3.72
C LEU A 19 -13.17 4.65 -4.62
N ILE A 20 -14.25 4.10 -5.19
CA ILE A 20 -14.17 2.92 -6.07
C ILE A 20 -13.34 3.23 -7.33
N PRO A 21 -13.56 4.36 -8.05
CA PRO A 21 -12.71 4.72 -9.19
C PRO A 21 -11.23 4.89 -8.83
N ALA A 22 -10.93 5.53 -7.69
CA ALA A 22 -9.56 5.71 -7.21
C ALA A 22 -8.87 4.36 -6.94
N MET A 23 -9.54 3.46 -6.22
CA MET A 23 -9.04 2.12 -5.94
C MET A 23 -8.87 1.26 -7.20
N ILE A 24 -9.78 1.36 -8.18
CA ILE A 24 -9.63 0.69 -9.49
C ILE A 24 -8.39 1.21 -10.22
N TRP A 25 -8.17 2.52 -10.21
CA TRP A 25 -6.99 3.12 -10.86
C TRP A 25 -5.71 2.61 -10.22
N GLU A 26 -5.65 2.59 -8.89
CA GLU A 26 -4.49 2.11 -8.14
C GLU A 26 -4.26 0.62 -8.38
N ALA A 27 -5.30 -0.23 -8.26
CA ALA A 27 -5.18 -1.68 -8.43
C ALA A 27 -4.65 -2.08 -9.81
N LYS A 28 -4.88 -1.26 -10.85
CA LYS A 28 -4.34 -1.48 -12.21
C LYS A 28 -2.82 -1.27 -12.31
N GLN A 29 -2.21 -0.57 -11.36
CA GLN A 29 -0.75 -0.34 -11.34
C GLN A 29 0.02 -1.55 -10.81
N HIS A 30 -0.69 -2.50 -10.17
CA HIS A 30 -0.07 -3.62 -9.46
C HIS A 30 -0.15 -4.95 -10.21
N HIS A 31 0.82 -5.82 -9.93
CA HIS A 31 0.82 -7.19 -10.43
C HIS A 31 -0.10 -8.08 -9.58
N LEU A 32 -1.34 -8.21 -10.03
CA LEU A 32 -2.36 -8.96 -9.31
C LEU A 32 -2.35 -10.46 -9.60
N SER A 33 -2.71 -11.26 -8.57
CA SER A 33 -2.98 -12.70 -8.71
C SER A 33 -4.07 -12.94 -9.78
N ARG A 34 -4.17 -14.17 -10.31
CA ARG A 34 -5.23 -14.48 -11.29
C ARG A 34 -6.63 -14.24 -10.73
N GLU A 35 -6.83 -14.56 -9.45
CA GLU A 35 -8.08 -14.36 -8.74
C GLU A 35 -8.44 -12.88 -8.63
N TYR A 36 -7.53 -12.06 -8.08
CA TYR A 36 -7.74 -10.63 -7.94
C TYR A 36 -7.90 -9.91 -9.28
N ARG A 37 -7.20 -10.35 -10.34
CA ARG A 37 -7.45 -9.84 -11.70
C ARG A 37 -8.85 -10.15 -12.21
N ASN A 38 -9.42 -11.29 -11.85
CA ASN A 38 -10.78 -11.63 -12.28
C ASN A 38 -11.82 -10.84 -11.49
N GLN A 39 -11.63 -10.68 -10.18
CA GLN A 39 -12.47 -9.82 -9.33
C GLN A 39 -12.44 -8.37 -9.85
N LEU A 40 -11.26 -7.77 -10.00
CA LEU A 40 -11.09 -6.41 -10.52
C LEU A 40 -11.79 -6.22 -11.88
N ARG A 41 -11.70 -7.19 -12.80
CA ARG A 41 -12.41 -7.11 -14.10
C ARG A 41 -13.92 -7.11 -13.95
N ARG A 42 -14.49 -7.89 -13.02
CA ARG A 42 -15.93 -7.91 -12.75
C ARG A 42 -16.40 -6.57 -12.20
N ILE A 43 -15.66 -6.02 -11.23
CA ILE A 43 -15.94 -4.71 -10.64
C ILE A 43 -15.89 -3.62 -11.71
N ILE A 44 -14.82 -3.57 -12.52
CA ILE A 44 -14.72 -2.62 -13.64
C ILE A 44 -15.90 -2.75 -14.60
N SER A 45 -16.33 -3.98 -14.89
CA SER A 45 -17.49 -4.22 -15.76
C SER A 45 -18.80 -3.73 -15.13
N ARG A 46 -18.99 -3.86 -13.81
CA ARG A 46 -20.15 -3.33 -13.10
C ARG A 46 -20.15 -1.80 -13.14
N VAL A 47 -19.05 -1.18 -12.72
CA VAL A 47 -18.89 0.29 -12.71
C VAL A 47 -19.09 0.90 -14.10
N ALA A 48 -18.53 0.28 -15.15
CA ALA A 48 -18.66 0.79 -16.52
C ALA A 48 -20.09 0.71 -17.09
N ASN A 49 -20.94 -0.15 -16.52
CA ASN A 49 -22.36 -0.30 -16.91
C ASN A 49 -23.30 0.12 -15.77
N ALA A 50 -22.79 0.88 -14.80
CA ALA A 50 -23.54 1.30 -13.63
C ALA A 50 -24.74 2.18 -14.05
N ALA A 51 -25.91 1.87 -13.49
CA ALA A 51 -27.01 2.81 -13.44
C ALA A 51 -26.77 3.84 -12.31
N ASP A 52 -27.53 4.93 -12.31
CA ASP A 52 -27.34 6.04 -11.35
C ASP A 52 -27.42 5.59 -9.88
N ASP A 53 -28.15 4.51 -9.60
CA ASP A 53 -28.36 3.95 -8.26
C ASP A 53 -27.24 2.99 -7.80
N TYR A 54 -26.28 2.64 -8.65
CA TYR A 54 -25.18 1.74 -8.29
C TYR A 54 -24.43 2.21 -7.05
N TRP A 55 -24.12 3.50 -6.96
CA TRP A 55 -23.31 4.06 -5.88
C TRP A 55 -23.98 3.96 -4.50
N GLU A 56 -25.31 3.87 -4.47
CA GLU A 56 -26.10 3.71 -3.25
C GLU A 56 -26.49 2.24 -2.99
N SER A 57 -26.04 1.33 -3.85
CA SER A 57 -26.41 -0.09 -3.80
C SER A 57 -25.47 -0.93 -2.94
N ASP A 58 -25.98 -2.07 -2.49
CA ASP A 58 -25.15 -3.09 -1.82
C ASP A 58 -24.01 -3.59 -2.72
N ASP A 59 -24.20 -3.62 -4.04
CA ASP A 59 -23.14 -4.01 -5.00
C ASP A 59 -21.94 -3.07 -4.93
N ALA A 60 -22.14 -1.74 -4.78
CA ALA A 60 -21.03 -0.81 -4.60
C ALA A 60 -20.32 -1.00 -3.25
N HIS A 61 -21.06 -1.32 -2.19
CA HIS A 61 -20.45 -1.65 -0.90
C HIS A 61 -19.58 -2.90 -0.98
N TYR A 62 -20.09 -3.98 -1.59
CA TYR A 62 -19.31 -5.21 -1.80
C TYR A 62 -18.12 -5.01 -2.73
N ASP A 63 -18.29 -4.26 -3.83
CA ASP A 63 -17.20 -3.92 -4.74
C ASP A 63 -16.09 -3.13 -4.03
N MET A 64 -16.48 -2.22 -3.14
CA MET A 64 -15.54 -1.48 -2.30
C MET A 64 -14.75 -2.43 -1.38
N GLU A 65 -15.41 -3.32 -0.64
CA GLU A 65 -14.73 -4.30 0.21
C GLU A 65 -13.80 -5.24 -0.58
N GLU A 66 -14.21 -5.71 -1.76
CA GLU A 66 -13.37 -6.51 -2.65
C GLU A 66 -12.12 -5.72 -3.09
N LEU A 67 -12.26 -4.42 -3.41
CA LEU A 67 -11.13 -3.55 -3.77
C LEU A 67 -10.18 -3.32 -2.60
N TYR A 68 -10.68 -3.15 -1.37
CA TYR A 68 -9.83 -3.09 -0.17
C TYR A 68 -8.99 -4.36 -0.05
N ASN A 69 -9.59 -5.54 -0.19
CA ASN A 69 -8.86 -6.81 -0.15
C ASN A 69 -7.83 -6.95 -1.27
N ILE A 70 -8.15 -6.49 -2.48
CA ILE A 70 -7.21 -6.48 -3.61
C ILE A 70 -6.00 -5.62 -3.29
N LEU A 71 -6.21 -4.39 -2.81
CA LEU A 71 -5.13 -3.44 -2.54
C LEU A 71 -4.30 -3.84 -1.32
N GLU A 72 -4.94 -4.35 -0.26
CA GLU A 72 -4.25 -4.96 0.89
C GLU A 72 -3.29 -6.08 0.45
N SER A 73 -3.73 -6.93 -0.50
CA SER A 73 -2.89 -8.04 -0.99
C SER A 73 -1.60 -7.62 -1.71
N VAL A 74 -1.51 -6.35 -2.12
CA VAL A 74 -0.35 -5.77 -2.80
C VAL A 74 0.34 -4.69 -1.97
N ALA A 75 -0.06 -4.51 -0.71
CA ALA A 75 0.59 -3.57 0.18
C ALA A 75 2.10 -3.86 0.26
N PRO A 76 2.95 -2.81 0.25
CA PRO A 76 4.38 -2.98 0.47
C PRO A 76 4.68 -3.67 1.82
N PRO A 77 5.87 -4.26 2.00
CA PRO A 77 6.26 -4.82 3.30
C PRO A 77 6.13 -3.78 4.41
N TYR A 78 5.47 -4.15 5.51
CA TYR A 78 5.16 -3.29 6.66
C TYR A 78 4.17 -2.16 6.38
N PHE A 79 3.40 -2.25 5.30
CA PHE A 79 2.27 -1.36 5.04
C PHE A 79 0.96 -2.13 5.14
N TYR A 80 -0.11 -1.37 5.38
CA TYR A 80 -1.48 -1.80 5.17
C TYR A 80 -2.16 -0.85 4.17
N PHE A 81 -3.23 -1.31 3.54
CA PHE A 81 -4.12 -0.49 2.75
C PHE A 81 -5.37 -0.15 3.57
N GLY A 82 -5.64 1.14 3.74
CA GLY A 82 -6.71 1.55 4.64
C GLY A 82 -6.83 3.06 4.81
N ALA A 83 -7.60 3.45 5.82
CA ALA A 83 -7.64 4.83 6.27
C ALA A 83 -6.34 5.21 7.01
N HIS A 84 -5.90 6.45 6.83
CA HIS A 84 -4.79 7.02 7.57
C HIS A 84 -5.16 7.09 9.07
N PRO A 85 -4.24 6.76 10.00
CA PRO A 85 -4.55 6.76 11.44
C PRO A 85 -5.03 8.12 11.97
N GLY A 86 -4.55 9.20 11.36
CA GLY A 86 -4.93 10.58 11.70
C GLY A 86 -6.06 11.17 10.86
N ASP A 87 -6.49 10.52 9.78
CA ASP A 87 -7.57 11.00 8.91
C ASP A 87 -8.36 9.83 8.32
N GLY A 88 -9.53 9.57 8.91
CA GLY A 88 -10.41 8.49 8.50
C GLY A 88 -10.93 8.58 7.06
N ALA A 89 -10.86 9.76 6.45
CA ALA A 89 -11.27 10.00 5.06
C ALA A 89 -10.09 10.07 4.08
N ASP A 90 -8.87 9.75 4.54
CA ASP A 90 -7.69 9.65 3.70
C ASP A 90 -7.30 8.17 3.52
N ILE A 91 -7.63 7.62 2.35
CA ILE A 91 -7.44 6.21 2.04
C ILE A 91 -6.18 6.03 1.20
N GLY A 92 -5.35 5.06 1.57
CA GLY A 92 -4.04 4.87 0.95
C GLY A 92 -3.25 3.69 1.52
N PHE A 93 -1.96 3.65 1.16
CA PHE A 93 -0.99 2.72 1.74
C PHE A 93 -0.22 3.39 2.87
N TRP A 94 -0.35 2.86 4.08
CA TRP A 94 0.23 3.46 5.28
C TRP A 94 1.17 2.51 5.99
N LEU A 95 2.29 3.05 6.49
CA LEU A 95 3.23 2.29 7.30
C LEU A 95 2.52 1.80 8.56
N CYS A 96 2.67 0.52 8.90
CA CYS A 96 2.08 -0.03 10.12
C CYS A 96 2.58 0.73 11.35
N GLU A 97 1.65 1.19 12.18
CA GLU A 97 1.99 1.70 13.51
C GLU A 97 2.72 0.59 14.29
N GLY A 98 3.80 0.95 14.99
CA GLY A 98 4.61 -0.02 15.72
C GLY A 98 5.55 -0.85 14.85
N ILE A 99 5.98 -0.36 13.68
CA ILE A 99 7.08 -0.98 12.91
C ILE A 99 8.33 -1.24 13.78
N ASP A 100 8.57 -0.40 14.77
CA ASP A 100 9.64 -0.57 15.77
C ASP A 100 9.49 -1.81 16.65
N GLU A 101 8.29 -2.35 16.77
CA GLU A 101 8.02 -3.57 17.53
C GLU A 101 8.01 -4.81 16.63
N ILE A 102 7.54 -4.69 15.39
CA ILE A 102 7.37 -5.84 14.47
C ILE A 102 8.58 -6.10 13.56
N PHE A 103 9.45 -5.11 13.34
CA PHE A 103 10.61 -5.30 12.47
C PHE A 103 11.73 -6.06 13.19
N GLU A 104 12.13 -7.20 12.63
CA GLU A 104 13.16 -8.09 13.20
C GLU A 104 14.53 -7.95 12.53
N GLY A 105 14.63 -7.14 11.46
CA GLY A 105 15.86 -6.94 10.71
C GLY A 105 16.84 -5.96 11.39
N LEU A 106 17.88 -5.57 10.63
CA LEU A 106 18.88 -4.63 11.13
C LEU A 106 18.34 -3.19 11.08
N ARG A 107 18.24 -2.53 12.23
CA ARG A 107 17.93 -1.09 12.31
C ARG A 107 19.22 -0.29 12.33
N VAL A 108 19.29 0.77 11.52
CA VAL A 108 20.43 1.69 11.47
C VAL A 108 19.94 3.14 11.34
N ASN A 109 20.74 4.08 11.84
CA ASN A 109 20.51 5.50 11.60
C ASN A 109 21.39 6.04 10.47
N ASP A 110 22.48 5.32 10.16
CA ASP A 110 23.40 5.59 9.06
C ASP A 110 23.67 4.28 8.30
N LEU A 111 23.55 4.31 6.96
CA LEU A 111 23.75 3.12 6.13
C LEU A 111 25.18 2.54 6.20
N SER A 112 26.17 3.32 6.65
CA SER A 112 27.52 2.85 6.90
C SER A 112 27.64 1.89 8.10
N GLU A 113 26.62 1.83 8.96
CA GLU A 113 26.52 0.87 10.07
C GLU A 113 26.20 -0.55 9.59
N VAL A 114 25.75 -0.72 8.34
CA VAL A 114 25.42 -2.04 7.77
C VAL A 114 26.71 -2.87 7.61
N PRO A 115 26.81 -4.06 8.24
CA PRO A 115 27.98 -4.89 8.10
C PRO A 115 28.20 -5.34 6.65
N THR A 116 29.47 -5.35 6.19
CA THR A 116 29.85 -5.68 4.81
C THR A 116 29.43 -7.08 4.34
N GLY A 117 29.13 -8.00 5.26
CA GLY A 117 28.62 -9.35 4.96
C GLY A 117 27.11 -9.52 5.18
N TYR A 118 26.40 -8.50 5.66
CA TYR A 118 25.01 -8.63 6.07
C TYR A 118 24.10 -9.02 4.91
N THR A 119 23.16 -9.93 5.17
CA THR A 119 22.11 -10.35 4.25
C THR A 119 20.82 -10.44 5.03
N GLY A 120 19.81 -9.68 4.62
CA GLY A 120 18.59 -9.49 5.38
C GLY A 120 17.95 -8.15 5.06
N GLU A 121 16.97 -7.78 5.85
CA GLU A 121 16.31 -6.47 5.72
C GLU A 121 17.00 -5.45 6.63
N VAL A 122 17.10 -4.22 6.14
CA VAL A 122 17.67 -3.09 6.85
C VAL A 122 16.63 -1.97 6.88
N LEU A 123 16.23 -1.56 8.08
CA LEU A 123 15.37 -0.40 8.28
C LEU A 123 16.27 0.79 8.66
N HIS A 124 16.27 1.80 7.80
CA HIS A 124 17.02 3.03 7.99
C HIS A 124 16.08 4.15 8.42
N VAL A 125 16.29 4.71 9.60
CA VAL A 125 15.55 5.87 10.12
C VAL A 125 16.55 6.99 10.35
N ASN A 126 16.46 8.08 9.58
CA ASN A 126 17.38 9.20 9.76
C ASN A 126 16.91 10.16 10.87
N ASP A 127 17.76 11.13 11.21
CA ASP A 127 17.51 12.16 12.22
C ASP A 127 16.38 13.15 11.88
N HIS A 128 15.95 13.16 10.61
CA HIS A 128 14.81 13.93 10.12
C HIS A 128 13.49 13.14 10.16
N GLY A 129 13.51 11.86 10.53
CA GLY A 129 12.34 10.98 10.60
C GLY A 129 12.02 10.24 9.30
N ASN A 130 12.84 10.41 8.25
CA ASN A 130 12.67 9.66 7.01
C ASN A 130 12.96 8.19 7.29
N THR A 131 12.07 7.32 6.82
CA THR A 131 12.13 5.88 7.07
C THR A 131 12.22 5.16 5.73
N SER A 132 13.22 4.32 5.57
CA SER A 132 13.46 3.56 4.33
C SER A 132 13.78 2.11 4.63
N LEU A 133 13.22 1.20 3.82
CA LEU A 133 13.53 -0.23 3.88
C LEU A 133 14.45 -0.61 2.74
N TYR A 134 15.52 -1.34 3.09
CA TYR A 134 16.45 -1.93 2.15
C TYR A 134 16.50 -3.43 2.32
N ARG A 135 16.76 -4.13 1.22
CA ARG A 135 17.24 -5.51 1.23
C ARG A 135 18.76 -5.51 1.05
N ALA A 136 19.48 -6.04 2.03
CA ALA A 136 20.91 -6.26 1.95
C ALA A 136 21.22 -7.65 1.38
N VAL A 137 22.18 -7.71 0.46
CA VAL A 137 22.76 -8.98 -0.02
C VAL A 137 24.28 -8.83 -0.01
N ARG A 138 24.93 -9.50 0.96
CA ARG A 138 26.38 -9.39 1.20
C ARG A 138 26.84 -7.92 1.30
N GLY A 139 26.15 -7.15 2.14
CA GLY A 139 26.42 -5.73 2.38
C GLY A 139 25.96 -4.77 1.27
N ARG A 140 25.54 -5.27 0.09
CA ARG A 140 24.97 -4.41 -0.96
C ARG A 140 23.49 -4.16 -0.71
N LEU A 141 23.11 -2.89 -0.62
CA LEU A 141 21.75 -2.46 -0.36
C LEU A 141 20.94 -2.28 -1.65
N TYR A 142 19.69 -2.70 -1.60
CA TYR A 142 18.68 -2.47 -2.63
C TYR A 142 17.44 -1.88 -1.96
N GLU A 143 17.10 -0.64 -2.31
CA GLU A 143 15.91 0.03 -1.77
C GLU A 143 14.64 -0.75 -2.14
N VAL A 144 13.79 -0.97 -1.15
CA VAL A 144 12.45 -1.55 -1.31
C VAL A 144 11.43 -0.42 -1.36
N TRP A 145 11.43 0.45 -0.35
CA TRP A 145 10.60 1.65 -0.27
C TRP A 145 11.27 2.72 0.60
N ALA A 146 10.83 3.96 0.46
CA ALA A 146 11.27 5.10 1.27
C ALA A 146 10.09 6.07 1.50
N ILE A 147 9.95 6.54 2.73
CA ILE A 147 9.09 7.64 3.14
C ILE A 147 10.00 8.80 3.54
N VAL A 148 9.84 9.96 2.88
CA VAL A 148 10.69 11.15 2.97
C VAL A 148 9.83 12.37 3.25
#